data_AF-A0A5E4DCA2-F1
#
_entry.id   AF-A0A5E4DCA2-F1
#
_cell.length_a   1.000
_cell.length_b   1.000
_cell.length_c   1.000
_cell.angle_alpha   90.00
_cell.angle_beta   90.00
_cell.angle_gamma   90.00
#
_symmetry.space_group_name_H-M   'P 1'
#
loop_
_entity.id
_entity.type
_entity.pdbx_description
1 polymer ?
#
loop_
_entity_poly.entity_id
_entity_poly.type
_entity_poly.pdbx_seq_one_letter_code
_entity_poly.pdbx_strand_id
1 'polypeptide(L)'
;DYFYPKYLACLGSFRAGLFTAARQSSNAYPDLRSCINAIPDQCNPLPCNEEGYESCKDGQAEFTCICKSGWQGEKCDFDINECKDASNVNGGCSQICDNTPGSYHCSCRSGFILLSNKKDCKDVDECSLKPNVCGTAVCKNLPGDFECECPEGYRYSPKSASCEDIDECSENMCAQLCVNYPGSYSCYCDGKKGFKLAQDQKSCEAVPVCLPLNLDKNYELLYLAEHFAGVVLYLKFRLPETTRFSAEFDFRTYDAEGVILFAESLDHSAWLLIALRDGKIEIQFKNEHTAKVTTGGNIINNGIWNMVSVEELEHSISIKIAKEAVMNINKPGSLFKPTNGFRETKIYFAGLPRKVENALIKPINPRLDGCIRGWNLMNQGALGVKEIIQEKQNKHCFVTVEKGSYYPGSGVAQFNIDYNNITNAEDWQVNVTLNIRPSTGTGVMLALVSGNTVPFALSLVDSSSGNSQDIIVSIENVVVSRIDAVNLCSSQQSRLDFKVNRNNLEVWTPLETYIIYSPDFKSQLAILDKAMKGTVATYVGGIPDVPFNATPVNAFYNGCMEVKINGVELDLDEAISKHNDIRAHSCPSIWKT
;
A
#
# COMPACT_ATOMS: atom_id res chain seq x y z
N ASP A 1 -61.67 -42.48 67.20
CA ASP A 1 -61.06 -42.45 68.55
C ASP A 1 -61.66 -41.45 69.54
N TYR A 2 -62.32 -40.35 69.11
CA TYR A 2 -62.90 -39.36 70.05
C TYR A 2 -64.24 -39.76 70.70
N PHE A 3 -65.01 -40.65 70.06
CA PHE A 3 -66.37 -41.03 70.51
C PHE A 3 -66.36 -42.08 71.63
N TYR A 4 -65.35 -42.96 71.64
CA TYR A 4 -65.26 -44.11 72.55
C TYR A 4 -65.00 -43.73 74.03
N PRO A 5 -64.11 -42.75 74.34
CA PRO A 5 -63.84 -42.34 75.72
C PRO A 5 -65.03 -41.62 76.38
N LYS A 6 -65.74 -40.75 75.66
CA LYS A 6 -66.95 -40.06 76.17
C LYS A 6 -68.10 -41.04 76.42
N TYR A 7 -68.26 -42.04 75.54
CA TYR A 7 -69.24 -43.11 75.71
C TYR A 7 -68.95 -43.95 76.98
N LEU A 8 -67.70 -44.36 77.21
CA LEU A 8 -67.30 -45.11 78.41
C LEU A 8 -67.48 -44.31 79.70
N ALA A 9 -67.15 -43.02 79.70
CA ALA A 9 -67.33 -42.13 80.87
C ALA A 9 -68.82 -41.95 81.24
N CYS A 10 -69.70 -41.85 80.24
CA CYS A 10 -71.15 -41.78 80.47
C CYS A 10 -71.72 -43.13 80.97
N LEU A 11 -71.23 -44.25 80.44
CA LEU A 11 -71.64 -45.60 80.86
C LEU A 11 -71.16 -45.94 82.29
N GLY A 12 -69.98 -45.46 82.67
CA GLY A 12 -69.47 -45.55 84.05
C GLY A 12 -70.32 -44.76 85.04
N SER A 13 -70.73 -43.54 84.67
CA SER A 13 -71.58 -42.69 85.50
C SER A 13 -73.00 -43.27 85.70
N PHE A 14 -73.55 -43.91 84.66
CA PHE A 14 -74.85 -44.58 84.73
C PHE A 14 -74.82 -45.85 85.60
N ARG A 15 -73.75 -46.66 85.50
CA ARG A 15 -73.59 -47.89 86.31
C ARG A 15 -73.32 -47.62 87.79
N ALA A 16 -72.79 -46.44 88.13
CA ALA A 16 -72.45 -46.07 89.51
C ALA A 16 -73.65 -45.57 90.36
N GLY A 17 -74.85 -45.44 89.80
CA GLY A 17 -76.07 -45.15 90.58
C GLY A 17 -76.11 -43.78 91.27
N LEU A 18 -75.33 -42.81 90.81
CA LEU A 18 -75.29 -41.45 91.37
C LEU A 18 -76.36 -40.54 90.74
N PHE A 19 -77.63 -40.79 91.04
CA PHE A 19 -78.70 -39.82 90.79
C PHE A 19 -79.62 -39.74 92.01
N THR A 20 -79.22 -38.94 93.01
CA THR A 20 -80.15 -38.40 94.01
C THR A 20 -80.42 -36.94 93.67
N ALA A 21 -81.71 -36.63 93.51
CA ALA A 21 -82.19 -35.31 93.09
C ALA A 21 -82.03 -34.28 94.21
N ALA A 22 -80.89 -33.58 94.25
CA ALA A 22 -80.74 -32.28 94.91
C ALA A 22 -79.39 -31.62 94.60
N ARG A 23 -79.17 -31.17 93.36
CA ARG A 23 -78.35 -29.99 92.97
C ARG A 23 -78.29 -29.92 91.44
N GLN A 24 -79.12 -29.07 90.85
CA GLN A 24 -79.00 -28.71 89.43
C GLN A 24 -77.75 -27.83 89.23
N SER A 25 -76.63 -28.47 88.93
CA SER A 25 -75.59 -27.90 88.07
C SER A 25 -76.05 -28.05 86.61
N SER A 26 -75.80 -27.04 85.79
CA SER A 26 -76.37 -26.82 84.45
C SER A 26 -75.92 -27.82 83.36
N ASN A 27 -75.46 -29.02 83.71
CA ASN A 27 -75.12 -30.10 82.79
C ASN A 27 -75.51 -31.48 83.38
N ALA A 28 -76.79 -31.66 83.72
CA ALA A 28 -77.33 -32.96 84.13
C ALA A 28 -78.35 -33.45 83.08
N TYR A 29 -77.98 -34.48 82.32
CA TYR A 29 -78.83 -35.08 81.29
C TYR A 29 -79.72 -36.19 81.90
N PRO A 30 -81.06 -36.19 81.70
CA PRO A 30 -81.97 -37.03 82.49
C PRO A 30 -82.09 -38.49 82.01
N ASP A 31 -81.55 -38.85 80.85
CA ASP A 31 -81.64 -40.21 80.30
C ASP A 31 -80.43 -40.59 79.42
N LEU A 32 -80.23 -41.90 79.21
CA LEU A 32 -79.18 -42.47 78.35
C LEU A 32 -79.29 -41.98 76.90
N ARG A 33 -80.50 -41.58 76.46
CA ARG A 33 -80.79 -41.07 75.12
C ARG A 33 -80.29 -39.62 74.94
N SER A 34 -80.34 -38.79 75.98
CA SER A 34 -79.82 -37.42 75.96
C SER A 34 -78.29 -37.35 76.04
N CYS A 35 -77.62 -38.35 76.62
CA CYS A 35 -76.14 -38.42 76.62
C CYS A 35 -75.56 -38.83 75.25
N ILE A 36 -76.32 -39.58 74.45
CA ILE A 36 -75.83 -40.20 73.19
C ILE A 36 -76.21 -39.37 71.94
N ASN A 37 -77.12 -38.40 72.05
CA ASN A 37 -77.64 -37.67 70.88
C ASN A 37 -76.88 -36.38 70.52
N ALA A 38 -75.82 -36.01 71.23
CA ALA A 38 -74.97 -34.89 70.81
C ALA A 38 -73.66 -35.45 70.23
N ILE A 39 -73.63 -35.67 68.92
CA ILE A 39 -72.36 -35.81 68.20
C ILE A 39 -71.60 -34.50 68.47
N PRO A 40 -70.40 -34.53 69.08
CA PRO A 40 -69.62 -33.33 69.30
C PRO A 40 -69.39 -32.60 67.99
N ASP A 41 -69.32 -31.27 68.04
CA ASP A 41 -68.99 -30.46 66.87
C ASP A 41 -67.65 -30.92 66.27
N GLN A 42 -67.71 -31.50 65.07
CA GLN A 42 -66.55 -32.09 64.42
C GLN A 42 -65.58 -31.05 63.85
N CYS A 43 -65.90 -29.77 64.01
CA CYS A 43 -65.01 -28.65 63.74
C CYS A 43 -64.21 -28.17 64.98
N ASN A 44 -64.28 -28.88 66.11
CA ASN A 44 -63.54 -28.55 67.34
C ASN A 44 -62.94 -29.80 68.04
N PRO A 45 -61.61 -30.02 68.00
CA PRO A 45 -60.58 -29.14 67.43
C PRO A 45 -60.66 -29.07 65.89
N LEU A 46 -60.26 -27.93 65.31
CA LEU A 46 -60.39 -27.69 63.87
C LEU A 46 -59.62 -28.75 63.06
N PRO A 47 -60.31 -29.57 62.24
CA PRO A 47 -59.67 -30.62 61.46
C PRO A 47 -59.10 -30.13 60.12
N CYS A 48 -59.44 -28.91 59.71
CA CYS A 48 -59.01 -28.27 58.47
C CYS A 48 -57.69 -27.51 58.65
N ASN A 49 -56.86 -27.42 57.62
CA ASN A 49 -55.66 -26.57 57.61
C ASN A 49 -56.03 -25.11 57.88
N GLU A 50 -55.46 -24.52 58.93
CA GLU A 50 -55.75 -23.16 59.39
C GLU A 50 -55.52 -22.09 58.32
N GLU A 51 -54.54 -22.31 57.43
CA GLU A 51 -54.22 -21.35 56.36
C GLU A 51 -55.21 -21.49 55.18
N GLY A 52 -55.63 -22.70 54.85
CA GLY A 52 -56.38 -23.02 53.62
C GLY A 52 -57.90 -23.12 53.74
N TYR A 53 -58.46 -23.25 54.94
CA TYR A 53 -59.91 -23.40 55.14
C TYR A 53 -60.66 -22.06 55.19
N GLU A 54 -61.85 -21.99 54.58
CA GLU A 54 -62.78 -20.85 54.67
C GLU A 54 -63.81 -21.08 55.79
N SER A 55 -64.41 -22.27 55.82
CA SER A 55 -65.32 -22.66 56.90
C SER A 55 -65.35 -24.19 57.06
N CYS A 56 -65.62 -24.65 58.27
CA CYS A 56 -65.84 -26.06 58.57
C CYS A 56 -67.32 -26.27 58.88
N LYS A 57 -67.93 -27.27 58.24
CA LYS A 57 -69.32 -27.67 58.48
C LYS A 57 -69.36 -29.01 59.21
N ASP A 58 -70.03 -29.03 60.35
CA ASP A 58 -70.35 -30.25 61.08
C ASP A 58 -71.50 -31.01 60.38
N GLY A 59 -71.24 -32.26 60.00
CA GLY A 59 -72.16 -33.15 59.29
C GLY A 59 -72.73 -34.26 60.16
N GLN A 60 -72.64 -34.18 61.50
CA GLN A 60 -73.20 -35.18 62.42
C GLN A 60 -72.63 -36.60 62.23
N ALA A 61 -71.29 -36.69 62.12
CA ALA A 61 -70.39 -37.86 62.20
C ALA A 61 -69.23 -37.71 61.21
N GLU A 62 -69.41 -36.84 60.21
CA GLU A 62 -68.44 -36.42 59.20
C GLU A 62 -68.26 -34.90 59.27
N PHE A 63 -67.11 -34.38 58.83
CA PHE A 63 -66.86 -32.95 58.72
C PHE A 63 -66.61 -32.58 57.26
N THR A 64 -66.98 -31.38 56.84
CA THR A 64 -66.65 -30.87 55.52
C THR A 64 -65.90 -29.56 55.66
N CYS A 65 -64.63 -29.56 55.25
CA CYS A 65 -63.84 -28.34 55.10
C CYS A 65 -64.18 -27.70 53.77
N ILE A 66 -64.69 -26.47 53.80
CA ILE A 66 -64.82 -25.62 52.62
C ILE A 66 -63.51 -24.88 52.48
N CYS A 67 -62.78 -25.13 51.40
CA CYS A 67 -61.48 -24.53 51.17
C CYS A 67 -61.61 -23.11 50.62
N LYS A 68 -60.72 -22.21 51.07
CA LYS A 68 -60.48 -20.93 50.41
C LYS A 68 -60.04 -21.19 48.97
N SER A 69 -60.32 -20.25 48.08
CA SER A 69 -59.79 -20.29 46.71
C SER A 69 -58.26 -20.44 46.74
N GLY A 70 -57.72 -21.34 45.91
CA GLY A 70 -56.28 -21.68 45.89
C GLY A 70 -55.91 -22.93 46.71
N TRP A 71 -56.84 -23.53 47.45
CA TRP A 71 -56.59 -24.74 48.25
C TRP A 71 -57.51 -25.90 47.85
N GLN A 72 -57.00 -27.12 48.00
CA GLN A 72 -57.71 -28.36 47.66
C GLN A 72 -57.43 -29.49 48.67
N GLY A 73 -58.18 -30.58 48.51
CA GLY A 73 -58.15 -31.75 49.39
C GLY A 73 -59.22 -31.70 50.48
N GLU A 74 -59.53 -32.85 51.07
CA GLU A 74 -60.63 -33.01 52.05
C GLU A 74 -60.47 -32.13 53.30
N LYS A 75 -59.23 -31.77 53.63
CA LYS A 75 -58.87 -30.90 54.77
C LYS A 75 -58.31 -29.54 54.36
N CYS A 76 -58.27 -29.24 53.07
CA CYS A 76 -57.61 -28.05 52.50
C CYS A 76 -56.10 -27.99 52.77
N ASP A 77 -55.45 -29.16 52.82
CA ASP A 77 -54.03 -29.33 53.15
C ASP A 77 -53.11 -29.12 51.94
N PHE A 78 -53.67 -29.08 50.73
CA PHE A 78 -52.89 -28.97 49.50
C PHE A 78 -53.13 -27.64 48.81
N ASP A 79 -52.06 -26.92 48.58
CA ASP A 79 -52.03 -25.76 47.70
C ASP A 79 -52.27 -26.18 46.25
N ILE A 80 -53.08 -25.41 45.52
CA ILE A 80 -53.29 -25.60 44.09
C ILE A 80 -52.13 -24.94 43.38
N ASN A 81 -51.33 -25.70 42.62
CA ASN A 81 -50.25 -25.11 41.85
C ASN A 81 -50.77 -24.50 40.54
N GLU A 82 -51.13 -23.22 40.54
CA GLU A 82 -51.69 -22.57 39.35
C GLU A 82 -50.68 -22.48 38.20
N CYS A 83 -49.38 -22.52 38.49
CA CYS A 83 -48.32 -22.53 37.47
C CYS A 83 -48.25 -23.84 36.68
N LYS A 84 -48.78 -24.93 37.23
CA LYS A 84 -48.83 -26.27 36.60
C LYS A 84 -50.24 -26.64 36.12
N ASP A 85 -51.18 -25.72 36.18
CA ASP A 85 -52.54 -25.93 35.71
C ASP A 85 -52.55 -26.07 34.17
N ALA A 86 -53.12 -27.18 33.69
CA ALA A 86 -53.25 -27.45 32.26
C ALA A 86 -54.29 -26.55 31.57
N SER A 87 -55.24 -25.99 32.33
CA SER A 87 -56.29 -25.10 31.82
C SER A 87 -55.86 -23.63 31.73
N ASN A 88 -54.83 -23.25 32.49
CA ASN A 88 -54.24 -21.91 32.53
C ASN A 88 -52.72 -22.02 32.53
N VAL A 89 -52.15 -22.27 31.35
CA VAL A 89 -50.71 -22.53 31.17
C VAL A 89 -49.87 -21.44 31.84
N ASN A 90 -48.92 -21.85 32.69
CA ASN A 90 -48.04 -20.95 33.45
C ASN A 90 -48.79 -19.93 34.34
N GLY A 91 -49.97 -20.29 34.89
CA GLY A 91 -50.80 -19.36 35.68
C GLY A 91 -51.33 -18.16 34.86
N GLY A 92 -51.15 -18.15 33.54
CA GLY A 92 -51.41 -16.98 32.70
C GLY A 92 -50.34 -15.90 32.80
N CYS A 93 -49.16 -16.21 33.36
CA CYS A 93 -47.99 -15.35 33.36
C CYS A 93 -47.26 -15.40 32.02
N SER A 94 -46.83 -14.25 31.50
CA SER A 94 -46.15 -14.20 30.19
C SER A 94 -44.73 -14.78 30.21
N GLN A 95 -44.05 -14.81 31.37
CA GLN A 95 -42.67 -15.29 31.50
C GLN A 95 -42.51 -16.31 32.64
N ILE A 96 -42.51 -15.87 33.90
CA ILE A 96 -42.26 -16.73 35.07
C ILE A 96 -43.50 -16.72 35.96
N CYS A 97 -43.91 -17.90 36.42
CA CYS A 97 -44.97 -18.08 37.41
C CYS A 97 -44.37 -18.68 38.68
N ASP A 98 -44.53 -17.95 39.78
CA ASP A 98 -44.04 -18.33 41.10
C ASP A 98 -45.25 -18.69 41.99
N ASN A 99 -45.36 -19.99 42.27
CA ASN A 99 -46.43 -20.54 43.09
C ASN A 99 -46.18 -20.26 44.58
N THR A 100 -47.21 -19.81 45.30
CA THR A 100 -47.15 -19.47 46.73
C THR A 100 -48.31 -20.12 47.50
N PRO A 101 -48.22 -20.34 48.81
CA PRO A 101 -49.36 -20.94 49.54
C PRO A 101 -50.65 -20.12 49.38
N GLY A 102 -51.67 -20.72 48.78
CA GLY A 102 -52.99 -20.15 48.51
C GLY A 102 -53.06 -19.16 47.34
N SER A 103 -51.99 -18.97 46.57
CA SER A 103 -51.98 -18.06 45.42
C SER A 103 -50.75 -18.23 44.52
N TYR A 104 -50.63 -17.40 43.49
CA TYR A 104 -49.42 -17.32 42.68
C TYR A 104 -49.17 -15.88 42.29
N HIS A 105 -47.94 -15.60 41.88
CA HIS A 105 -47.61 -14.32 41.26
C HIS A 105 -46.71 -14.52 40.05
N CYS A 106 -46.79 -13.57 39.12
CA CYS A 106 -45.93 -13.57 37.96
C CYS A 106 -44.69 -12.73 38.24
N SER A 107 -43.55 -13.18 37.74
CA SER A 107 -42.29 -12.44 37.73
C SER A 107 -41.69 -12.41 36.32
N CYS A 108 -40.76 -11.48 36.11
CA CYS A 108 -40.13 -11.26 34.81
C CYS A 108 -38.65 -11.66 34.86
N ARG A 109 -38.14 -12.14 33.73
CA ARG A 109 -36.71 -12.38 33.54
C ARG A 109 -35.94 -11.07 33.63
N SER A 110 -34.63 -11.15 33.89
CA SER A 110 -33.75 -9.97 33.84
C SER A 110 -33.89 -9.24 32.50
N GLY A 111 -33.89 -7.90 32.54
CA GLY A 111 -34.17 -7.05 31.37
C GLY A 111 -35.65 -6.77 31.10
N PHE A 112 -36.58 -7.30 31.90
CA PHE A 112 -38.02 -7.07 31.74
C PHE A 112 -38.66 -6.52 33.02
N ILE A 113 -39.70 -5.70 32.86
CA ILE A 113 -40.53 -5.15 33.94
C ILE A 113 -41.96 -5.68 33.89
N LEU A 114 -42.50 -6.00 35.06
CA LEU A 114 -43.88 -6.48 35.21
C LEU A 114 -44.87 -5.32 34.99
N LEU A 115 -45.82 -5.50 34.08
CA LEU A 115 -46.85 -4.52 33.77
C LEU A 115 -47.93 -4.46 34.86
N SER A 116 -48.74 -3.39 34.84
CA SER A 116 -49.78 -3.12 35.84
C SER A 116 -50.84 -4.23 35.96
N ASN A 117 -50.98 -5.09 34.95
CA ASN A 117 -51.86 -6.26 35.00
C ASN A 117 -51.28 -7.43 35.81
N LYS A 118 -50.07 -7.28 36.35
CA LYS A 118 -49.34 -8.26 37.17
C LYS A 118 -49.12 -9.62 36.49
N LYS A 119 -49.22 -9.67 35.16
CA LYS A 119 -49.10 -10.91 34.37
C LYS A 119 -48.13 -10.81 33.20
N ASP A 120 -48.13 -9.66 32.53
CA ASP A 120 -47.31 -9.44 31.34
C ASP A 120 -46.01 -8.74 31.67
N CYS A 121 -44.94 -9.17 31.01
CA CYS A 121 -43.61 -8.58 31.10
C CYS A 121 -43.33 -7.73 29.86
N LYS A 122 -42.91 -6.49 30.08
CA LYS A 122 -42.44 -5.60 29.02
C LYS A 122 -40.93 -5.46 29.11
N ASP A 123 -40.29 -5.55 27.96
CA ASP A 123 -38.86 -5.30 27.80
C ASP A 123 -38.47 -3.90 28.32
N VAL A 124 -37.36 -3.83 29.04
CA VAL A 124 -36.77 -2.56 29.45
C VAL A 124 -35.93 -2.07 28.30
N ASP A 125 -36.29 -0.93 27.74
CA ASP A 125 -35.46 -0.31 26.73
C ASP A 125 -34.30 0.44 27.41
N GLU A 126 -33.15 -0.21 27.57
CA GLU A 126 -31.98 0.40 28.21
C GLU A 126 -31.46 1.61 27.42
N CYS A 127 -31.63 1.62 26.09
CA CYS A 127 -31.23 2.73 25.24
C CYS A 127 -32.07 3.99 25.54
N SER A 128 -33.37 3.83 25.71
CA SER A 128 -34.28 4.92 26.10
C SER A 128 -34.11 5.32 27.57
N LEU A 129 -33.86 4.35 28.45
CA LEU A 129 -33.73 4.59 29.89
C LEU A 129 -32.41 5.26 30.27
N LYS A 130 -31.33 4.90 29.58
CA LYS A 130 -29.96 5.40 29.78
C LYS A 130 -29.39 5.83 28.44
N PRO A 131 -29.67 7.07 27.98
CA PRO A 131 -29.24 7.55 26.66
C PRO A 131 -27.72 7.44 26.38
N ASN A 132 -26.89 7.44 27.43
CA ASN A 132 -25.43 7.34 27.32
C ASN A 132 -24.88 5.95 27.66
N VAL A 133 -25.70 4.89 27.66
CA VAL A 133 -25.26 3.53 28.02
C VAL A 133 -24.18 2.98 27.08
N CYS A 134 -24.20 3.41 25.81
CA CYS A 134 -23.23 3.05 24.79
C CYS A 134 -22.19 4.16 24.49
N GLY A 135 -22.18 5.25 25.27
CA GLY A 135 -21.32 6.42 25.03
C GLY A 135 -21.46 6.99 23.62
N THR A 136 -20.45 6.79 22.76
CA THR A 136 -20.46 7.28 21.36
C THR A 136 -21.01 6.27 20.35
N ALA A 137 -21.27 5.02 20.74
CA ALA A 137 -21.79 3.98 19.87
C ALA A 137 -23.32 4.06 19.74
N VAL A 138 -23.88 3.46 18.67
CA VAL A 138 -25.33 3.42 18.47
C VAL A 138 -25.92 2.33 19.35
N CYS A 139 -26.80 2.72 20.28
CA CYS A 139 -27.50 1.77 21.14
C CYS A 139 -28.68 1.15 20.39
N LYS A 140 -28.74 -0.17 20.38
CA LYS A 140 -29.83 -0.97 19.83
C LYS A 140 -30.42 -1.83 20.93
N ASN A 141 -31.70 -1.58 21.22
CA ASN A 141 -32.41 -2.35 22.23
C ASN A 141 -32.74 -3.76 21.72
N LEU A 142 -32.51 -4.78 22.54
CA LEU A 142 -32.83 -6.17 22.26
C LEU A 142 -33.77 -6.71 23.37
N PRO A 143 -34.56 -7.75 23.11
CA PRO A 143 -35.38 -8.33 24.17
C PRO A 143 -34.52 -8.89 25.32
N GLY A 144 -34.55 -8.22 26.47
CA GLY A 144 -33.86 -8.58 27.71
C GLY A 144 -32.44 -8.03 27.88
N ASP A 145 -31.92 -7.26 26.91
CA ASP A 145 -30.60 -6.61 26.97
C ASP A 145 -30.45 -5.55 25.87
N PHE A 146 -29.29 -4.92 25.75
CA PHE A 146 -28.99 -3.97 24.67
C PHE A 146 -27.64 -4.28 24.02
N GLU A 147 -27.48 -3.87 22.77
CA GLU A 147 -26.22 -3.97 22.02
C GLU A 147 -25.74 -2.57 21.62
N CYS A 148 -24.44 -2.34 21.75
CA CYS A 148 -23.79 -1.12 21.28
C CYS A 148 -23.10 -1.41 19.94
N GLU A 149 -23.68 -0.91 18.85
CA GLU A 149 -23.17 -1.09 17.49
C GLU A 149 -22.22 0.07 17.13
N CYS A 150 -21.04 -0.29 16.61
CA CYS A 150 -20.07 0.67 16.08
C CYS A 150 -20.12 0.70 14.54
N PRO A 151 -19.68 1.82 13.92
CA PRO A 151 -19.47 1.85 12.47
C PRO A 151 -18.52 0.74 11.99
N GLU A 152 -18.61 0.39 10.71
CA GLU A 152 -17.68 -0.57 10.09
C GLU A 152 -16.22 -0.12 10.29
N GLY A 153 -15.32 -1.07 10.58
CA GLY A 153 -13.93 -0.80 10.93
C GLY A 153 -13.70 -0.43 12.41
N TYR A 154 -14.75 -0.39 13.24
CA TYR A 154 -14.63 -0.10 14.66
C TYR A 154 -15.23 -1.20 15.53
N ARG A 155 -14.65 -1.41 16.72
CA ARG A 155 -15.13 -2.34 17.74
C ARG A 155 -15.53 -1.58 19.00
N TYR A 156 -16.66 -1.95 19.58
CA TYR A 156 -17.10 -1.36 20.85
C TYR A 156 -16.24 -1.85 22.01
N SER A 157 -15.77 -0.90 22.83
CA SER A 157 -14.97 -1.18 24.03
C SER A 157 -15.78 -0.80 25.28
N PRO A 158 -16.23 -1.79 26.09
CA PRO A 158 -16.98 -1.50 27.31
C PRO A 158 -16.19 -0.71 28.36
N LYS A 159 -14.86 -0.69 28.27
CA LYS A 159 -13.98 0.03 29.21
C LYS A 159 -13.96 1.53 28.94
N SER A 160 -13.89 1.91 27.67
CA SER A 160 -13.90 3.31 27.23
C SER A 160 -15.31 3.81 26.91
N ALA A 161 -16.30 2.90 26.84
CA ALA A 161 -17.65 3.16 26.36
C ALA A 161 -17.64 3.91 25.01
N SER A 162 -16.71 3.53 24.13
CA SER A 162 -16.52 4.16 22.82
C SER A 162 -16.19 3.14 21.74
N CYS A 163 -16.32 3.57 20.49
CA CYS A 163 -15.86 2.82 19.32
C CYS A 163 -14.36 3.02 19.16
N GLU A 164 -13.61 1.92 19.26
CA GLU A 164 -12.17 1.90 19.03
C GLU A 164 -11.90 1.33 17.65
N ASP A 165 -10.96 1.97 16.94
CA ASP A 165 -10.53 1.55 15.62
C ASP A 165 -10.00 0.11 15.66
N ILE A 166 -10.42 -0.73 14.70
CA ILE A 166 -9.88 -2.07 14.54
C ILE A 166 -8.60 -1.93 13.75
N ASP A 167 -7.47 -2.29 14.34
CA ASP A 167 -6.21 -2.35 13.60
C ASP A 167 -6.15 -3.64 12.76
N GLU A 168 -6.63 -3.60 11.52
CA GLU A 168 -6.63 -4.78 10.64
C GLU A 168 -5.21 -5.21 10.24
N CYS A 169 -4.21 -4.32 10.37
CA CYS A 169 -2.82 -4.67 10.13
C CYS A 169 -2.26 -5.59 11.21
N SER A 170 -2.73 -5.45 12.45
CA SER A 170 -2.39 -6.37 13.55
C SER A 170 -2.94 -7.79 13.35
N GLU A 171 -3.91 -7.97 12.45
CA GLU A 171 -4.52 -9.27 12.11
C GLU A 171 -3.87 -9.95 10.88
N ASN A 172 -2.77 -9.40 10.34
CA ASN A 172 -2.06 -9.91 9.15
C ASN A 172 -2.96 -10.07 7.90
N MET A 173 -3.84 -9.09 7.67
CA MET A 173 -4.78 -9.12 6.53
C MET A 173 -4.12 -8.90 5.15
N CYS A 174 -2.89 -8.36 5.13
CA CYS A 174 -2.14 -8.06 3.91
C CYS A 174 -0.96 -9.02 3.70
N ALA A 175 -0.66 -9.35 2.44
CA ALA A 175 0.44 -10.27 2.12
C ALA A 175 1.85 -9.70 2.38
N GLN A 176 2.03 -8.38 2.28
CA GLN A 176 3.34 -7.74 2.49
C GLN A 176 3.26 -6.53 3.43
N LEU A 177 2.73 -5.40 2.94
CA LEU A 177 2.73 -4.13 3.67
C LEU A 177 1.29 -3.70 3.96
N CYS A 178 1.06 -3.10 5.12
CA CYS A 178 -0.25 -2.67 5.58
C CYS A 178 -0.15 -1.28 6.22
N VAL A 179 -1.12 -0.41 5.93
CA VAL A 179 -1.35 0.83 6.68
C VAL A 179 -2.77 0.83 7.21
N ASN A 180 -2.88 0.99 8.53
CA ASN A 180 -4.16 1.16 9.20
C ASN A 180 -4.57 2.63 9.17
N TYR A 181 -5.83 2.89 8.85
CA TYR A 181 -6.47 4.19 8.85
C TYR A 181 -7.71 4.14 9.75
N PRO A 182 -8.19 5.26 10.30
CA PRO A 182 -9.42 5.23 11.09
C PRO A 182 -10.62 4.67 10.31
N GLY A 183 -11.10 3.48 10.69
CA GLY A 183 -12.22 2.74 10.11
C GLY A 183 -11.88 1.90 8.87
N SER A 184 -10.61 1.76 8.50
CA SER A 184 -10.21 1.00 7.30
C SER A 184 -8.72 0.73 7.24
N TYR A 185 -8.28 -0.13 6.33
CA TYR A 185 -6.86 -0.34 6.05
C TYR A 185 -6.59 -0.35 4.56
N SER A 186 -5.32 -0.26 4.19
CA SER A 186 -4.88 -0.49 2.82
C SER A 186 -3.63 -1.36 2.78
N CYS A 187 -3.66 -2.36 1.90
CA CYS A 187 -2.53 -3.21 1.62
C CYS A 187 -1.68 -2.63 0.49
N TYR A 188 -0.37 -2.80 0.59
CA TYR A 188 0.59 -2.40 -0.42
C TYR A 188 1.58 -3.53 -0.66
N CYS A 189 2.19 -3.52 -1.85
CA CYS A 189 3.24 -4.44 -2.21
C CYS A 189 4.54 -3.67 -2.44
N ASP A 190 5.67 -4.38 -2.30
CA ASP A 190 6.99 -3.82 -2.54
C ASP A 190 7.28 -3.77 -4.05
N GLY A 191 6.80 -2.71 -4.70
CA GLY A 191 7.01 -2.48 -6.13
C GLY A 191 8.48 -2.27 -6.50
N LYS A 192 9.33 -1.84 -5.57
CA LYS A 192 10.78 -1.75 -5.78
C LYS A 192 11.41 -3.13 -5.99
N LYS A 193 10.76 -4.18 -5.50
CA LYS A 193 11.11 -5.60 -5.74
C LYS A 193 10.29 -6.24 -6.86
N GLY A 194 9.53 -5.46 -7.63
CA GLY A 194 8.74 -5.95 -8.76
C GLY A 194 7.44 -6.64 -8.36
N PHE A 195 6.81 -6.26 -7.24
CA PHE A 195 5.49 -6.74 -6.85
C PHE A 195 4.41 -5.66 -6.97
N LYS A 196 3.21 -6.05 -7.35
CA LYS A 196 2.01 -5.19 -7.36
C LYS A 196 0.88 -5.87 -6.60
N LEU A 197 -0.10 -5.06 -6.21
CA LEU A 197 -1.29 -5.54 -5.51
C LEU A 197 -2.20 -6.31 -6.49
N ALA A 198 -2.65 -7.48 -6.07
CA ALA A 198 -3.56 -8.32 -6.83
C ALA A 198 -5.00 -7.77 -6.78
N GLN A 199 -5.89 -8.36 -7.57
CA GLN A 199 -7.29 -7.91 -7.70
C GLN A 199 -8.08 -7.98 -6.38
N ASP A 200 -7.69 -8.86 -5.45
CA ASP A 200 -8.32 -9.00 -4.12
C ASP A 200 -7.96 -7.88 -3.14
N GLN A 201 -7.10 -6.93 -3.55
CA GLN A 201 -6.58 -5.81 -2.75
C GLN A 201 -5.83 -6.24 -1.48
N LYS A 202 -5.35 -7.50 -1.40
CA LYS A 202 -4.68 -8.07 -0.22
C LYS A 202 -3.40 -8.83 -0.57
N SER A 203 -3.43 -9.57 -1.67
CA SER A 203 -2.33 -10.41 -2.14
C SER A 203 -1.36 -9.61 -3.02
N CYS A 204 -0.10 -10.08 -3.10
CA CYS A 204 0.91 -9.48 -3.96
C CYS A 204 1.29 -10.44 -5.08
N GLU A 205 1.31 -9.94 -6.31
CA GLU A 205 1.76 -10.67 -7.50
C GLU A 205 2.96 -9.99 -8.15
N ALA A 206 3.79 -10.75 -8.86
CA ALA A 206 4.90 -10.18 -9.60
C ALA A 206 4.38 -9.29 -10.73
N VAL A 207 5.02 -8.15 -10.96
CA VAL A 207 4.71 -7.27 -12.08
C VAL A 207 5.04 -8.01 -13.39
N PRO A 208 4.06 -8.31 -14.25
CA PRO A 208 4.29 -9.10 -15.45
C PRO A 208 5.05 -8.31 -16.51
N VAL A 209 5.92 -9.02 -17.23
CA VAL A 209 6.53 -8.51 -18.46
C VAL A 209 5.54 -8.72 -19.60
N CYS A 210 5.08 -7.63 -20.19
CA CYS A 210 4.11 -7.62 -21.28
C CYS A 210 4.78 -7.46 -22.66
N LEU A 211 5.97 -6.86 -22.73
CA LEU A 211 6.74 -6.70 -23.96
C LEU A 211 8.22 -7.05 -23.72
N PRO A 212 8.70 -8.21 -24.19
CA PRO A 212 10.08 -8.65 -23.96
C PRO A 212 11.08 -7.86 -24.82
N LEU A 213 12.09 -7.28 -24.16
CA LEU A 213 13.18 -6.55 -24.80
C LEU A 213 14.40 -7.45 -25.01
N ASN A 214 15.16 -7.21 -26.08
CA ASN A 214 16.43 -7.88 -26.34
C ASN A 214 17.53 -7.24 -25.49
N LEU A 215 17.83 -7.89 -24.36
CA LEU A 215 18.87 -7.47 -23.42
C LEU A 215 20.21 -8.19 -23.66
N ASP A 216 20.39 -8.84 -24.82
CA ASP A 216 21.61 -9.55 -25.17
C ASP A 216 22.81 -8.60 -25.15
N LYS A 217 23.88 -9.06 -24.49
CA LYS A 217 25.14 -8.34 -24.34
C LYS A 217 26.26 -9.10 -25.05
N ASN A 218 27.31 -8.38 -25.44
CA ASN A 218 28.49 -8.99 -26.07
C ASN A 218 29.77 -8.49 -25.38
N TYR A 219 30.62 -9.44 -24.98
CA TYR A 219 31.86 -9.16 -24.26
C TYR A 219 32.95 -8.46 -25.09
N GLU A 220 32.80 -8.40 -26.41
CA GLU A 220 33.68 -7.62 -27.29
C GLU A 220 33.27 -6.14 -27.39
N LEU A 221 32.12 -5.77 -26.81
CA LEU A 221 31.55 -4.43 -26.88
C LEU A 221 31.71 -3.72 -25.53
N LEU A 222 32.62 -2.74 -25.46
CA LEU A 222 32.84 -1.94 -24.26
C LEU A 222 31.78 -0.84 -24.14
N TYR A 223 31.04 -0.86 -23.05
CA TYR A 223 30.07 0.17 -22.68
C TYR A 223 30.74 1.35 -21.98
N LEU A 224 30.45 2.56 -22.45
CA LEU A 224 31.11 3.77 -21.98
C LEU A 224 30.39 4.48 -20.83
N ALA A 225 29.12 4.17 -20.56
CA ALA A 225 28.36 4.78 -19.46
C ALA A 225 28.13 3.82 -18.28
N GLU A 226 29.08 2.92 -17.98
CA GLU A 226 28.98 1.98 -16.83
C GLU A 226 28.75 2.71 -15.48
N HIS A 227 29.33 3.90 -15.33
CA HIS A 227 29.23 4.70 -14.12
C HIS A 227 28.70 6.09 -14.45
N PHE A 228 27.76 6.58 -13.64
CA PHE A 228 27.25 7.94 -13.78
C PHE A 228 28.32 9.03 -13.55
N ALA A 229 29.38 8.70 -12.81
CA ALA A 229 30.56 9.54 -12.65
C ALA A 229 31.82 8.66 -12.51
N GLY A 230 32.89 8.98 -13.24
CA GLY A 230 34.18 8.28 -13.12
C GLY A 230 34.82 7.97 -14.46
N VAL A 231 35.74 7.01 -14.45
CA VAL A 231 36.47 6.50 -15.62
C VAL A 231 36.16 5.01 -15.74
N VAL A 232 35.81 4.55 -16.94
CA VAL A 232 35.44 3.14 -17.19
C VAL A 232 36.66 2.23 -17.32
N LEU A 233 37.69 2.70 -18.03
CA LEU A 233 38.93 1.95 -18.26
C LEU A 233 40.12 2.90 -18.22
N TYR A 234 41.16 2.48 -17.50
CA TYR A 234 42.43 3.19 -17.40
C TYR A 234 43.56 2.29 -17.88
N LEU A 235 44.37 2.80 -18.80
CA LEU A 235 45.53 2.11 -19.35
C LEU A 235 46.77 3.00 -19.21
N LYS A 236 47.92 2.38 -18.91
CA LYS A 236 49.21 3.04 -18.89
C LYS A 236 50.14 2.39 -19.90
N PHE A 237 50.65 3.18 -20.83
CA PHE A 237 51.59 2.75 -21.85
C PHE A 237 53.00 3.24 -21.53
N ARG A 238 54.00 2.41 -21.80
CA ARG A 238 55.42 2.76 -21.83
C ARG A 238 56.02 2.16 -23.10
N LEU A 239 56.27 3.01 -24.09
CA LEU A 239 56.63 2.60 -25.45
C LEU A 239 57.93 3.30 -25.88
N PRO A 240 58.65 2.78 -26.89
CA PRO A 240 59.81 3.46 -27.46
C PRO A 240 59.47 4.87 -27.97
N GLU A 241 60.43 5.80 -27.93
CA GLU A 241 60.20 7.18 -28.36
C GLU A 241 59.80 7.37 -29.83
N THR A 242 60.06 6.38 -30.68
CA THR A 242 59.66 6.37 -32.09
C THR A 242 58.15 6.17 -32.28
N THR A 243 57.44 5.65 -31.27
CA THR A 243 56.00 5.42 -31.36
C THR A 243 55.23 6.74 -31.25
N ARG A 244 54.47 7.08 -32.29
CA ARG A 244 53.56 8.23 -32.31
C ARG A 244 52.21 7.85 -31.73
N PHE A 245 51.45 8.83 -31.24
CA PHE A 245 50.09 8.55 -30.77
C PHE A 245 49.22 8.02 -31.91
N SER A 246 48.58 6.88 -31.68
CA SER A 246 47.54 6.37 -32.58
C SER A 246 46.41 5.75 -31.77
N ALA A 247 45.18 5.99 -32.20
CA ALA A 247 44.00 5.33 -31.68
C ALA A 247 43.05 5.04 -32.83
N GLU A 248 42.70 3.77 -33.02
CA GLU A 248 41.70 3.33 -33.97
C GLU A 248 40.65 2.50 -33.21
N PHE A 249 39.37 2.73 -33.48
CA PHE A 249 38.28 1.96 -32.89
C PHE A 249 36.97 2.14 -33.66
N ASP A 250 36.10 1.14 -33.58
CA ASP A 250 34.70 1.26 -34.02
C ASP A 250 33.88 1.88 -32.88
N PHE A 251 33.08 2.89 -33.17
CA PHE A 251 32.24 3.61 -32.21
C PHE A 251 30.79 3.70 -32.68
N ARG A 252 29.85 3.57 -31.74
CA ARG A 252 28.40 3.70 -31.97
C ARG A 252 27.75 4.38 -30.77
N THR A 253 26.89 5.37 -31.02
CA THR A 253 26.10 6.04 -29.99
C THR A 253 24.87 6.77 -30.59
N TYR A 254 23.91 7.12 -29.74
CA TYR A 254 22.87 8.12 -30.00
C TYR A 254 23.07 9.41 -29.20
N ASP A 255 24.01 9.40 -28.27
CA ASP A 255 24.38 10.54 -27.44
C ASP A 255 24.94 11.67 -28.30
N ALA A 256 24.70 12.92 -27.91
CA ALA A 256 25.17 14.09 -28.66
C ALA A 256 26.47 14.66 -28.09
N GLU A 257 26.76 14.42 -26.81
CA GLU A 257 27.91 14.96 -26.10
C GLU A 257 28.57 13.85 -25.28
N GLY A 258 29.87 13.95 -25.00
CA GLY A 258 30.54 13.01 -24.12
C GLY A 258 32.01 12.77 -24.44
N VAL A 259 32.76 12.25 -23.47
CA VAL A 259 34.18 11.95 -23.64
C VAL A 259 34.34 10.51 -24.10
N ILE A 260 35.02 10.30 -25.23
CA ILE A 260 35.35 8.94 -25.71
C ILE A 260 36.66 8.48 -25.06
N LEU A 261 37.69 9.31 -25.19
CA LEU A 261 39.05 8.98 -24.76
C LEU A 261 39.80 10.24 -24.34
N PHE A 262 40.46 10.19 -23.20
CA PHE A 262 41.39 11.22 -22.73
C PHE A 262 42.78 10.61 -22.51
N ALA A 263 43.80 11.18 -23.13
CA ALA A 263 45.19 10.75 -23.02
C ALA A 263 46.04 11.87 -22.42
N GLU A 264 46.88 11.56 -21.44
CA GLU A 264 47.79 12.51 -20.81
C GLU A 264 49.22 11.97 -20.63
N SER A 265 50.15 12.90 -20.61
CA SER A 265 51.54 12.70 -20.16
C SER A 265 51.60 12.43 -18.65
N LEU A 266 52.68 11.78 -18.19
CA LEU A 266 52.85 11.47 -16.76
C LEU A 266 52.99 12.71 -15.87
N ASP A 267 53.57 13.79 -16.40
CA ASP A 267 53.76 15.06 -15.70
C ASP A 267 52.55 16.00 -15.86
N HIS A 268 51.49 15.56 -16.54
CA HIS A 268 50.26 16.31 -16.81
C HIS A 268 50.47 17.59 -17.63
N SER A 269 51.63 17.77 -18.26
CA SER A 269 51.97 18.96 -19.05
C SER A 269 51.27 18.99 -20.41
N ALA A 270 51.06 17.82 -21.00
CA ALA A 270 50.44 17.63 -22.31
C ALA A 270 49.33 16.57 -22.27
N TRP A 271 48.27 16.81 -23.04
CA TRP A 271 47.09 15.95 -23.11
C TRP A 271 46.34 16.07 -24.44
N LEU A 272 45.56 15.05 -24.76
CA LEU A 272 44.69 14.93 -25.92
C LEU A 272 43.32 14.37 -25.46
N LEU A 273 42.26 15.00 -25.90
CA LEU A 273 40.88 14.60 -25.69
C LEU A 273 40.24 14.29 -27.04
N ILE A 274 39.60 13.13 -27.13
CA ILE A 274 38.69 12.73 -28.20
C ILE A 274 37.31 12.66 -27.58
N ALA A 275 36.41 13.51 -28.07
CA ALA A 275 35.06 13.65 -27.54
C ALA A 275 34.02 13.75 -28.66
N LEU A 276 32.77 13.70 -28.27
CA LEU A 276 31.62 13.99 -29.11
C LEU A 276 31.01 15.32 -28.66
N ARG A 277 30.63 16.17 -29.61
CA ARG A 277 29.84 17.37 -29.34
C ARG A 277 28.92 17.64 -30.52
N ASP A 278 27.65 17.92 -30.23
CA ASP A 278 26.60 18.07 -31.25
C ASP A 278 26.59 16.89 -32.24
N GLY A 279 26.91 15.69 -31.75
CA GLY A 279 27.02 14.45 -32.54
C GLY A 279 28.24 14.36 -33.47
N LYS A 280 29.20 15.29 -33.40
CA LYS A 280 30.43 15.30 -34.21
C LYS A 280 31.67 15.06 -33.35
N ILE A 281 32.75 14.55 -33.96
CA ILE A 281 34.02 14.38 -33.25
C ILE A 281 34.65 15.74 -32.95
N GLU A 282 34.95 15.97 -31.67
CA GLU A 282 35.71 17.10 -31.15
C GLU A 282 37.07 16.60 -30.64
N ILE A 283 38.15 17.22 -31.13
CA ILE A 283 39.50 17.02 -30.62
C ILE A 283 39.93 18.26 -29.86
N GLN A 284 40.30 18.09 -28.60
CA GLN A 284 41.02 19.11 -27.83
C GLN A 284 42.40 18.58 -27.49
N PHE A 285 43.45 19.37 -27.65
CA PHE A 285 44.76 18.96 -27.18
C PHE A 285 45.56 20.15 -26.68
N LYS A 286 46.47 19.87 -25.75
CA LYS A 286 47.47 20.79 -25.25
C LYS A 286 48.82 20.11 -25.27
N ASN A 287 49.81 20.79 -25.85
CA ASN A 287 51.21 20.47 -25.67
C ASN A 287 51.96 21.72 -25.22
N GLU A 288 53.28 21.65 -25.15
CA GLU A 288 54.11 22.78 -24.69
C GLU A 288 54.08 24.01 -25.58
N HIS A 289 53.70 23.82 -26.85
CA HIS A 289 53.76 24.88 -27.87
C HIS A 289 52.39 25.49 -28.11
N THR A 290 51.31 24.70 -28.03
CA THR A 290 49.96 25.11 -28.42
C THR A 290 48.87 24.36 -27.67
N ALA A 291 47.72 25.01 -27.54
CA ALA A 291 46.45 24.40 -27.15
C ALA A 291 45.42 24.69 -28.25
N LYS A 292 44.73 23.66 -28.74
CA LYS A 292 43.72 23.81 -29.82
C LYS A 292 42.52 22.91 -29.58
N VAL A 293 41.37 23.40 -30.05
CA VAL A 293 40.12 22.65 -30.18
C VAL A 293 39.66 22.68 -31.63
N THR A 294 39.27 21.52 -32.15
CA THR A 294 38.71 21.40 -33.50
C THR A 294 37.56 20.40 -33.46
N THR A 295 36.40 20.81 -33.97
CA THR A 295 35.23 19.96 -34.17
C THR A 295 34.96 19.85 -35.66
N GLY A 296 34.75 18.64 -36.16
CA GLY A 296 34.63 18.43 -37.61
C GLY A 296 34.16 17.04 -37.98
N GLY A 297 34.03 16.83 -39.29
CA GLY A 297 33.41 15.63 -39.85
C GLY A 297 31.88 15.65 -39.83
N ASN A 298 31.32 14.52 -40.20
CA ASN A 298 29.87 14.30 -40.24
C ASN A 298 29.33 13.98 -38.84
N ILE A 299 28.02 14.13 -38.68
CA ILE A 299 27.30 13.69 -37.48
C ILE A 299 27.31 12.15 -37.44
N ILE A 300 27.76 11.56 -36.34
CA ILE A 300 27.94 10.10 -36.18
C ILE A 300 27.10 9.47 -35.07
N ASN A 301 26.27 10.25 -34.37
CA ASN A 301 25.39 9.75 -33.30
C ASN A 301 24.04 9.21 -33.81
N ASN A 302 24.10 8.37 -34.86
CA ASN A 302 22.92 7.80 -35.51
C ASN A 302 22.67 6.33 -35.12
N GLY A 303 23.40 5.81 -34.12
CA GLY A 303 23.34 4.41 -33.73
C GLY A 303 23.97 3.43 -34.72
N ILE A 304 24.76 3.91 -35.69
CA ILE A 304 25.51 3.06 -36.62
C ILE A 304 26.98 2.99 -36.17
N TRP A 305 27.63 1.86 -36.44
CA TRP A 305 29.07 1.70 -36.20
C TRP A 305 29.89 2.53 -37.19
N ASN A 306 30.75 3.39 -36.66
CA ASN A 306 31.68 4.22 -37.42
C ASN A 306 33.12 3.92 -36.95
N MET A 307 34.02 3.64 -37.89
CA MET A 307 35.44 3.49 -37.60
C MET A 307 36.06 4.89 -37.44
N VAL A 308 36.59 5.18 -36.26
CA VAL A 308 37.28 6.43 -35.93
C VAL A 308 38.77 6.14 -35.78
N SER A 309 39.61 6.89 -36.49
CA SER A 309 41.07 6.81 -36.39
C SER A 309 41.63 8.20 -36.09
N VAL A 310 42.54 8.27 -35.11
CA VAL A 310 43.32 9.46 -34.76
C VAL A 310 44.79 9.09 -34.81
N GLU A 311 45.53 9.74 -35.71
CA GLU A 311 46.92 9.45 -35.99
C GLU A 311 47.77 10.72 -35.82
N GLU A 312 48.78 10.66 -34.96
CA GLU A 312 49.80 11.71 -34.87
C GLU A 312 50.77 11.60 -36.06
N LEU A 313 50.78 12.66 -36.88
CA LEU A 313 51.75 12.88 -37.94
C LEU A 313 52.85 13.84 -37.45
N GLU A 314 53.80 14.14 -38.34
CA GLU A 314 55.01 14.88 -37.98
C GLU A 314 54.69 16.33 -37.58
N HIS A 315 53.77 16.97 -38.30
CA HIS A 315 53.37 18.36 -38.09
C HIS A 315 51.86 18.53 -37.86
N SER A 316 51.12 17.44 -37.78
CA SER A 316 49.66 17.49 -37.63
C SER A 316 49.10 16.26 -36.92
N ILE A 317 47.82 16.31 -36.59
CA ILE A 317 47.01 15.19 -36.12
C ILE A 317 45.95 14.96 -37.20
N SER A 318 45.93 13.77 -37.77
CA SER A 318 44.94 13.37 -38.77
C SER A 318 43.83 12.60 -38.10
N ILE A 319 42.58 12.97 -38.38
CA ILE A 319 41.39 12.27 -37.89
C ILE A 319 40.62 11.75 -39.10
N LYS A 320 40.32 10.46 -39.08
CA LYS A 320 39.56 9.76 -40.11
C LYS A 320 38.28 9.18 -39.54
N ILE A 321 37.20 9.28 -40.30
CA ILE A 321 35.93 8.60 -40.02
C ILE A 321 35.62 7.72 -41.23
N ALA A 322 35.34 6.44 -41.03
CA ALA A 322 35.13 5.47 -42.11
C ALA A 322 36.28 5.45 -43.15
N LYS A 323 37.52 5.64 -42.67
CA LYS A 323 38.76 5.77 -43.47
C LYS A 323 38.90 7.05 -44.30
N GLU A 324 37.94 7.95 -44.26
CA GLU A 324 38.01 9.26 -44.90
C GLU A 324 38.59 10.30 -43.94
N ALA A 325 39.58 11.08 -44.38
CA ALA A 325 40.17 12.14 -43.55
C ALA A 325 39.19 13.31 -43.40
N VAL A 326 38.70 13.52 -42.18
CA VAL A 326 37.69 14.54 -41.85
C VAL A 326 38.28 15.78 -41.19
N MET A 327 39.44 15.65 -40.54
CA MET A 327 40.15 16.76 -39.92
C MET A 327 41.67 16.54 -40.02
N ASN A 328 42.40 17.64 -40.19
CA ASN A 328 43.85 17.67 -40.12
C ASN A 328 44.27 18.88 -39.30
N ILE A 329 44.75 18.65 -38.08
CA ILE A 329 44.99 19.71 -37.09
C ILE A 329 46.48 19.97 -36.98
N ASN A 330 46.94 21.16 -37.37
CA ASN A 330 48.35 21.53 -37.27
C ASN A 330 48.84 21.51 -35.82
N LYS A 331 49.92 20.77 -35.58
CA LYS A 331 50.53 20.52 -34.27
C LYS A 331 52.04 20.78 -34.34
N PRO A 332 52.54 21.85 -33.68
CA PRO A 332 53.98 22.05 -33.51
C PRO A 332 54.54 21.11 -32.43
N GLY A 333 55.57 20.34 -32.78
CA GLY A 333 56.20 19.36 -31.89
C GLY A 333 55.37 18.07 -31.70
N SER A 334 55.84 17.17 -30.83
CA SER A 334 55.10 15.96 -30.47
C SER A 334 53.97 16.23 -29.47
N LEU A 335 52.94 15.38 -29.46
CA LEU A 335 51.85 15.42 -28.47
C LEU A 335 52.38 15.16 -27.06
N PHE A 336 53.13 14.07 -26.88
CA PHE A 336 53.66 13.65 -25.58
C PHE A 336 55.18 13.64 -25.62
N LYS A 337 55.84 14.31 -24.67
CA LYS A 337 57.30 14.31 -24.60
C LYS A 337 57.86 12.93 -24.25
N PRO A 338 58.92 12.46 -24.93
CA PRO A 338 59.67 11.31 -24.48
C PRO A 338 60.49 11.65 -23.23
N THR A 339 60.60 10.70 -22.32
CA THR A 339 61.44 10.75 -21.12
C THR A 339 62.34 9.52 -21.12
N ASN A 340 63.66 9.70 -21.06
CA ASN A 340 64.66 8.62 -21.04
C ASN A 340 64.53 7.61 -22.20
N GLY A 341 64.23 8.07 -23.42
CA GLY A 341 64.07 7.22 -24.61
C GLY A 341 62.73 6.46 -24.71
N PHE A 342 61.81 6.68 -23.75
CA PHE A 342 60.48 6.11 -23.75
C PHE A 342 59.41 7.21 -23.78
N ARG A 343 58.27 6.93 -24.40
CA ARG A 343 57.03 7.69 -24.19
C ARG A 343 56.16 6.97 -23.19
N GLU A 344 55.75 7.70 -22.16
CA GLU A 344 54.79 7.22 -21.17
C GLU A 344 53.50 8.04 -21.25
N THR A 345 52.38 7.35 -21.48
CA THR A 345 51.07 7.97 -21.66
C THR A 345 50.03 7.20 -20.87
N LYS A 346 49.14 7.94 -20.20
CA LYS A 346 47.96 7.39 -19.54
C LYS A 346 46.75 7.64 -20.43
N ILE A 347 45.89 6.63 -20.58
CA ILE A 347 44.67 6.70 -21.37
C ILE A 347 43.49 6.36 -20.47
N TYR A 348 42.47 7.21 -20.52
CA TYR A 348 41.22 7.12 -19.78
C TYR A 348 40.09 7.03 -20.80
N PHE A 349 39.29 5.96 -20.73
CA PHE A 349 38.09 5.84 -21.55
C PHE A 349 36.86 6.32 -20.77
N ALA A 350 35.99 7.02 -21.48
CA ALA A 350 34.69 7.45 -20.99
C ALA A 350 34.76 8.12 -19.61
N GLY A 351 35.55 9.19 -19.55
CA GLY A 351 35.77 9.93 -18.32
C GLY A 351 37.03 10.77 -18.37
N LEU A 352 37.17 11.64 -17.38
CA LEU A 352 38.31 12.52 -17.20
C LEU A 352 39.01 12.22 -15.86
N PRO A 353 40.33 12.40 -15.76
CA PRO A 353 41.01 12.41 -14.47
C PRO A 353 40.47 13.54 -13.60
N ARG A 354 40.25 13.29 -12.29
CA ARG A 354 39.65 14.25 -11.34
C ARG A 354 40.28 15.66 -11.32
N LYS A 355 41.56 15.78 -11.70
CA LYS A 355 42.31 17.06 -11.69
C LYS A 355 42.16 17.87 -12.98
N VAL A 356 41.57 17.31 -14.04
CA VAL A 356 41.62 17.88 -15.41
C VAL A 356 40.30 18.48 -15.86
N GLU A 357 39.18 18.13 -15.23
CA GLU A 357 37.83 18.57 -15.65
C GLU A 357 37.72 20.10 -15.82
N ASN A 358 38.34 20.87 -14.91
CA ASN A 358 38.38 22.34 -14.96
C ASN A 358 39.53 22.93 -15.80
N ALA A 359 40.37 22.08 -16.41
CA ALA A 359 41.56 22.49 -17.17
C ALA A 359 41.42 22.26 -18.69
N LEU A 360 40.26 21.74 -19.14
CA LEU A 360 39.95 21.60 -20.56
C LEU A 360 39.86 22.97 -21.25
N ILE A 361 40.17 23.00 -22.55
CA ILE A 361 40.10 24.23 -23.35
C ILE A 361 38.64 24.68 -23.49
N LYS A 362 37.75 23.70 -23.73
CA LYS A 362 36.31 23.89 -23.77
C LYS A 362 35.67 22.84 -22.86
N PRO A 363 34.90 23.25 -21.82
CA PRO A 363 34.21 22.31 -20.94
C PRO A 363 33.26 21.38 -21.70
N ILE A 364 33.06 20.18 -21.20
CA ILE A 364 32.21 19.14 -21.78
C ILE A 364 31.61 18.28 -20.65
N ASN A 365 30.36 17.85 -20.78
CA ASN A 365 29.86 16.79 -19.91
C ASN A 365 30.56 15.47 -20.30
N PRO A 366 31.32 14.81 -19.41
CA PRO A 366 32.11 13.65 -19.79
C PRO A 366 31.30 12.36 -19.97
N ARG A 367 30.06 12.32 -19.51
CA ARG A 367 29.17 11.15 -19.62
C ARG A 367 28.88 10.86 -21.08
N LEU A 368 28.87 9.59 -21.46
CA LEU A 368 28.68 9.17 -22.83
C LEU A 368 28.02 7.80 -22.90
N ASP A 369 26.75 7.76 -23.29
CA ASP A 369 26.02 6.52 -23.59
C ASP A 369 26.45 5.96 -24.97
N GLY A 370 27.67 5.45 -25.01
CA GLY A 370 28.32 4.95 -26.22
C GLY A 370 28.86 3.54 -26.09
N CYS A 371 29.22 2.99 -27.25
CA CYS A 371 29.80 1.66 -27.36
C CYS A 371 31.03 1.65 -28.25
N ILE A 372 32.09 0.95 -27.81
CA ILE A 372 33.34 0.79 -28.57
C ILE A 372 33.64 -0.68 -28.80
N ARG A 373 34.18 -1.01 -29.98
CA ARG A 373 34.79 -2.32 -30.26
C ARG A 373 36.02 -2.18 -31.14
N GLY A 374 36.75 -3.29 -31.30
CA GLY A 374 37.84 -3.37 -32.29
C GLY A 374 38.95 -2.32 -32.09
N TRP A 375 39.22 -1.90 -30.85
CA TRP A 375 40.22 -0.86 -30.62
C TRP A 375 41.65 -1.36 -30.89
N ASN A 376 42.48 -0.46 -31.38
CA ASN A 376 43.91 -0.60 -31.54
C ASN A 376 44.57 0.70 -31.09
N LEU A 377 45.18 0.68 -29.91
CA LEU A 377 45.85 1.85 -29.32
C LEU A 377 47.36 1.72 -29.48
N MET A 378 48.01 2.79 -29.92
CA MET A 378 49.47 2.89 -30.08
C MET A 378 50.07 1.73 -30.91
N ASN A 379 49.28 1.17 -31.83
CA ASN A 379 49.59 -0.01 -32.63
C ASN A 379 49.97 -1.27 -31.81
N GLN A 380 49.45 -1.39 -30.58
CA GLN A 380 49.69 -2.55 -29.71
C GLN A 380 48.59 -3.62 -29.81
N GLY A 381 47.56 -3.40 -30.62
CA GLY A 381 46.41 -4.31 -30.72
C GLY A 381 45.51 -4.27 -29.47
N ALA A 382 44.82 -5.38 -29.22
CA ALA A 382 43.80 -5.50 -28.17
C ALA A 382 44.09 -6.57 -27.09
N LEU A 383 45.23 -7.28 -27.21
CA LEU A 383 45.68 -8.34 -26.29
C LEU A 383 45.97 -7.70 -24.92
N GLY A 384 45.17 -8.00 -23.89
CA GLY A 384 45.27 -7.41 -22.54
C GLY A 384 44.01 -6.65 -22.10
N VAL A 385 43.25 -6.05 -23.04
CA VAL A 385 41.99 -5.35 -22.71
C VAL A 385 40.78 -6.26 -22.87
N LYS A 386 40.86 -7.24 -23.79
CA LYS A 386 39.80 -8.25 -23.99
C LYS A 386 39.54 -9.05 -22.72
N GLU A 387 40.58 -9.45 -21.98
CA GLU A 387 40.43 -10.18 -20.72
C GLU A 387 39.71 -9.32 -19.66
N ILE A 388 40.07 -8.03 -19.54
CA ILE A 388 39.47 -7.10 -18.56
C ILE A 388 37.96 -6.91 -18.79
N ILE A 389 37.53 -6.93 -20.05
CA ILE A 389 36.12 -6.70 -20.40
C ILE A 389 35.32 -7.98 -20.23
N GLN A 390 35.87 -9.13 -20.60
CA GLN A 390 35.21 -10.42 -20.43
C GLN A 390 34.80 -10.70 -18.98
N GLU A 391 35.60 -10.29 -18.01
CA GLU A 391 35.32 -10.52 -16.58
C GLU A 391 34.16 -9.70 -16.01
N LYS A 392 33.68 -8.65 -16.71
CA LYS A 392 32.69 -7.69 -16.17
C LYS A 392 31.48 -7.49 -17.08
N GLN A 393 30.39 -8.22 -16.82
CA GLN A 393 29.16 -8.17 -17.63
C GLN A 393 28.45 -6.80 -17.67
N ASN A 394 28.63 -5.97 -16.65
CA ASN A 394 28.10 -4.61 -16.61
C ASN A 394 28.84 -3.65 -17.57
N LYS A 395 30.01 -4.04 -18.07
CA LYS A 395 30.77 -3.30 -19.09
C LYS A 395 30.35 -3.60 -20.52
N HIS A 396 29.32 -4.42 -20.74
CA HIS A 396 28.93 -4.84 -22.08
C HIS A 396 27.74 -4.05 -22.62
N CYS A 397 27.87 -3.57 -23.85
CA CYS A 397 26.75 -2.94 -24.55
C CYS A 397 25.69 -3.96 -24.95
N PHE A 398 24.46 -3.50 -25.13
CA PHE A 398 23.46 -4.25 -25.85
C PHE A 398 23.86 -4.41 -27.33
N VAL A 399 23.58 -5.59 -27.89
CA VAL A 399 23.90 -5.90 -29.29
C VAL A 399 23.11 -4.99 -30.23
N THR A 400 21.80 -4.89 -30.00
CA THR A 400 20.86 -4.09 -30.79
C THR A 400 20.22 -3.00 -29.93
N VAL A 401 20.32 -1.76 -30.38
CA VAL A 401 19.75 -0.59 -29.69
C VAL A 401 19.05 0.34 -30.68
N GLU A 402 18.07 1.06 -30.18
CA GLU A 402 17.31 2.12 -30.82
C GLU A 402 17.49 3.42 -30.02
N LYS A 403 17.08 4.54 -30.61
CA LYS A 403 17.11 5.84 -29.94
C LYS A 403 16.10 5.88 -28.79
N GLY A 404 16.51 6.47 -27.67
CA GLY A 404 15.66 6.75 -26.50
C GLY A 404 16.32 6.26 -25.21
N SER A 405 15.77 6.62 -24.06
CA SER A 405 16.33 6.23 -22.77
C SER A 405 15.73 4.92 -22.27
N TYR A 406 16.56 4.04 -21.70
CA TYR A 406 16.11 2.77 -21.15
C TYR A 406 16.09 2.76 -19.63
N TYR A 407 14.94 2.42 -19.07
CA TYR A 407 14.72 2.22 -17.66
C TYR A 407 14.52 0.72 -17.42
N PRO A 408 15.41 0.05 -16.67
CA PRO A 408 15.35 -1.41 -16.47
C PRO A 408 14.43 -1.84 -15.32
N GLY A 409 13.75 -0.91 -14.64
CA GLY A 409 12.96 -1.21 -13.45
C GLY A 409 13.77 -1.40 -12.17
N SER A 410 14.98 -0.83 -12.06
CA SER A 410 15.85 -0.97 -10.88
C SER A 410 16.17 0.33 -10.14
N GLY A 411 15.75 1.50 -10.65
CA GLY A 411 16.07 2.77 -10.03
C GLY A 411 15.47 3.98 -10.74
N VAL A 412 15.98 5.16 -10.39
CA VAL A 412 15.42 6.46 -10.79
C VAL A 412 16.49 7.43 -11.29
N ALA A 413 16.05 8.47 -12.00
CA ALA A 413 16.81 9.68 -12.25
C ALA A 413 16.16 10.88 -11.56
N GLN A 414 16.97 11.77 -10.99
CA GLN A 414 16.53 12.95 -10.25
C GLN A 414 16.96 14.24 -10.98
N PHE A 415 16.04 15.19 -11.09
CA PHE A 415 16.25 16.52 -11.62
C PHE A 415 15.75 17.58 -10.64
N ASN A 416 16.27 18.80 -10.77
CA ASN A 416 15.74 19.99 -10.11
C ASN A 416 15.28 20.96 -11.19
N ILE A 417 13.96 21.05 -11.39
CA ILE A 417 13.33 21.82 -12.45
C ILE A 417 12.50 22.92 -11.80
N ASP A 418 12.68 24.15 -12.28
CA ASP A 418 11.84 25.27 -11.87
C ASP A 418 10.52 25.25 -12.68
N TYR A 419 9.42 25.12 -11.97
CA TYR A 419 8.06 25.06 -12.53
C TYR A 419 7.30 26.39 -12.42
N ASN A 420 7.93 27.42 -11.86
CA ASN A 420 7.31 28.74 -11.73
C ASN A 420 7.13 29.40 -13.09
N ASN A 421 5.99 30.08 -13.27
CA ASN A 421 5.68 30.77 -14.50
C ASN A 421 6.47 32.08 -14.60
N ILE A 422 7.25 32.23 -15.67
CA ILE A 422 8.07 33.42 -15.97
C ILE A 422 7.24 34.70 -16.03
N THR A 423 5.96 34.61 -16.44
CA THR A 423 5.07 35.77 -16.58
C THR A 423 4.25 36.09 -15.33
N ASN A 424 4.08 35.13 -14.41
CA ASN A 424 3.31 35.32 -13.18
C ASN A 424 3.96 34.52 -12.05
N ALA A 425 4.69 35.22 -11.18
CA ALA A 425 5.53 34.60 -10.16
C ALA A 425 4.77 33.77 -9.11
N GLU A 426 3.44 33.91 -9.01
CA GLU A 426 2.59 33.08 -8.12
C GLU A 426 1.87 31.93 -8.82
N ASP A 427 2.13 31.72 -10.11
CA ASP A 427 1.54 30.63 -10.88
C ASP A 427 2.63 29.64 -11.29
N TRP A 428 2.32 28.36 -11.30
CA TRP A 428 3.23 27.30 -11.71
C TRP A 428 2.56 26.44 -12.78
N GLN A 429 3.36 25.87 -13.67
CA GLN A 429 2.86 25.00 -14.72
C GLN A 429 3.85 23.87 -14.98
N VAL A 430 3.31 22.65 -14.98
CA VAL A 430 4.03 21.45 -15.35
C VAL A 430 3.41 20.94 -16.65
N ASN A 431 4.12 21.10 -17.75
CA ASN A 431 3.75 20.58 -19.06
C ASN A 431 4.72 19.45 -19.42
N VAL A 432 4.22 18.23 -19.57
CA VAL A 432 5.03 17.03 -19.82
C VAL A 432 4.55 16.35 -21.09
N THR A 433 5.49 16.00 -21.97
CA THR A 433 5.27 15.06 -23.07
C THR A 433 6.17 13.85 -22.84
N LEU A 434 5.57 12.67 -22.79
CA LEU A 434 6.27 11.39 -22.69
C LEU A 434 6.09 10.62 -23.99
N ASN A 435 7.18 10.07 -24.53
CA ASN A 435 7.11 9.01 -25.54
C ASN A 435 7.56 7.71 -24.87
N ILE A 436 6.62 6.79 -24.66
CA ILE A 436 6.84 5.58 -23.87
C ILE A 436 6.72 4.32 -24.71
N ARG A 437 7.51 3.31 -24.36
CA ARG A 437 7.37 1.92 -24.81
C ARG A 437 7.62 1.01 -23.60
N PRO A 438 6.59 0.78 -22.76
CA PRO A 438 6.73 -0.03 -21.56
C PRO A 438 7.03 -1.50 -21.88
N SER A 439 7.84 -2.13 -21.03
CA SER A 439 8.12 -3.57 -21.01
C SER A 439 7.31 -4.31 -19.94
N THR A 440 6.91 -3.58 -18.89
CA THR A 440 6.01 -4.04 -17.83
C THR A 440 4.77 -3.15 -17.78
N GLY A 441 3.64 -3.70 -17.32
CA GLY A 441 2.39 -2.96 -17.25
C GLY A 441 2.16 -2.16 -15.97
N THR A 442 3.12 -2.14 -15.04
CA THR A 442 3.04 -1.32 -13.82
C THR A 442 4.38 -0.61 -13.55
N GLY A 443 4.33 0.67 -13.21
CA GLY A 443 5.50 1.46 -12.83
C GLY A 443 5.27 2.98 -12.85
N VAL A 444 6.04 3.71 -12.04
CA VAL A 444 5.98 5.19 -11.99
C VAL A 444 6.83 5.79 -13.11
N MET A 445 6.21 6.57 -14.00
CA MET A 445 6.93 7.23 -15.09
C MET A 445 7.57 8.54 -14.64
N LEU A 446 6.80 9.39 -13.95
CA LEU A 446 7.25 10.68 -13.44
C LEU A 446 6.62 10.96 -12.08
N ALA A 447 7.39 11.50 -11.16
CA ALA A 447 6.90 11.93 -9.85
C ALA A 447 7.54 13.25 -9.42
N LEU A 448 6.77 14.08 -8.71
CA LEU A 448 7.29 15.19 -7.92
C LEU A 448 7.32 14.76 -6.47
N VAL A 449 8.45 14.99 -5.80
CA VAL A 449 8.69 14.54 -4.43
C VAL A 449 9.09 15.74 -3.57
N SER A 450 8.51 15.84 -2.38
CA SER A 450 8.84 16.88 -1.39
C SER A 450 9.03 16.24 -0.01
N GLY A 451 10.29 16.06 0.40
CA GLY A 451 10.61 15.33 1.62
C GLY A 451 10.15 13.86 1.52
N ASN A 452 9.22 13.48 2.40
CA ASN A 452 8.66 12.12 2.47
C ASN A 452 7.31 11.97 1.75
N THR A 453 6.82 13.01 1.08
CA THR A 453 5.55 12.95 0.34
C THR A 453 5.79 12.92 -1.16
N VAL A 454 4.81 12.40 -1.90
CA VAL A 454 4.77 12.42 -3.36
C VAL A 454 3.59 13.30 -3.78
N PRO A 455 3.75 14.64 -3.82
CA PRO A 455 2.65 15.55 -4.18
C PRO A 455 2.03 15.27 -5.55
N PHE A 456 2.78 14.65 -6.46
CA PHE A 456 2.30 14.31 -7.78
C PHE A 456 3.00 13.06 -8.31
N ALA A 457 2.25 12.12 -8.86
CA ALA A 457 2.82 11.00 -9.62
C ALA A 457 1.96 10.62 -10.82
N LEU A 458 2.63 10.32 -11.92
CA LEU A 458 2.09 9.77 -13.14
C LEU A 458 2.61 8.35 -13.32
N SER A 459 1.69 7.39 -13.32
CA SER A 459 2.01 5.97 -13.23
C SER A 459 1.21 5.13 -14.22
N LEU A 460 1.82 4.03 -14.61
CA LEU A 460 1.19 2.94 -15.35
C LEU A 460 0.74 1.86 -14.35
N VAL A 461 -0.45 1.30 -14.54
CA VAL A 461 -0.93 0.12 -13.78
C VAL A 461 -1.60 -0.87 -14.72
N ASP A 462 -1.51 -2.16 -14.43
CA ASP A 462 -2.23 -3.16 -15.21
C ASP A 462 -3.74 -2.96 -15.07
N SER A 463 -4.44 -2.97 -16.20
CA SER A 463 -5.89 -2.83 -16.19
C SER A 463 -6.57 -4.13 -15.76
N SER A 464 -7.79 -4.01 -15.25
CA SER A 464 -8.66 -5.17 -15.03
C SER A 464 -9.15 -5.81 -16.35
N SER A 465 -9.11 -5.05 -17.46
CA SER A 465 -9.55 -5.47 -18.79
C SER A 465 -8.42 -6.12 -19.61
N GLY A 466 -7.96 -7.31 -19.22
CA GLY A 466 -6.98 -8.10 -20.00
C GLY A 466 -5.68 -7.34 -20.30
N ASN A 467 -4.97 -7.65 -21.40
CA ASN A 467 -3.63 -7.16 -21.78
C ASN A 467 -3.45 -5.61 -21.94
N SER A 468 -4.37 -4.80 -21.42
CA SER A 468 -4.33 -3.34 -21.44
C SER A 468 -3.78 -2.76 -20.13
N GLN A 469 -3.41 -1.49 -20.15
CA GLN A 469 -2.87 -0.76 -19.01
C GLN A 469 -3.69 0.52 -18.78
N ASP A 470 -3.83 0.92 -17.53
CA ASP A 470 -4.40 2.20 -17.17
C ASP A 470 -3.27 3.21 -16.89
N ILE A 471 -3.50 4.46 -17.29
CA ILE A 471 -2.64 5.58 -16.91
C ILE A 471 -3.33 6.30 -15.76
N ILE A 472 -2.67 6.38 -14.61
CA ILE A 472 -3.20 7.06 -13.44
C ILE A 472 -2.37 8.28 -13.08
N VAL A 473 -3.07 9.33 -12.68
CA VAL A 473 -2.49 10.51 -12.05
C VAL A 473 -2.92 10.49 -10.59
N SER A 474 -1.94 10.63 -9.69
CA SER A 474 -2.18 10.68 -8.26
C SER A 474 -1.58 11.94 -7.64
N ILE A 475 -2.26 12.45 -6.62
CA ILE A 475 -1.78 13.47 -5.69
C ILE A 475 -1.71 12.79 -4.34
N GLU A 476 -0.49 12.69 -3.79
CA GLU A 476 -0.21 11.80 -2.66
C GLU A 476 -0.73 10.38 -2.95
N ASN A 477 -1.51 9.79 -2.04
CA ASN A 477 -2.06 8.45 -2.18
C ASN A 477 -3.43 8.40 -2.89
N VAL A 478 -3.93 9.54 -3.40
CA VAL A 478 -5.26 9.63 -4.03
C VAL A 478 -5.14 9.67 -5.54
N VAL A 479 -5.81 8.75 -6.24
CA VAL A 479 -5.93 8.79 -7.71
C VAL A 479 -6.93 9.87 -8.11
N VAL A 480 -6.46 10.90 -8.81
CA VAL A 480 -7.25 12.07 -9.20
C VAL A 480 -7.73 12.01 -10.66
N SER A 481 -7.01 11.29 -11.51
CA SER A 481 -7.39 11.06 -12.90
C SER A 481 -6.96 9.66 -13.34
N ARG A 482 -7.75 9.04 -14.21
CA ARG A 482 -7.49 7.72 -14.78
C ARG A 482 -7.88 7.69 -16.26
N ILE A 483 -7.04 7.08 -17.09
CA ILE A 483 -7.34 6.70 -18.47
C ILE A 483 -7.31 5.17 -18.52
N ASP A 484 -8.44 4.55 -18.82
CA ASP A 484 -8.60 3.10 -18.76
C ASP A 484 -8.22 2.41 -20.07
N ALA A 485 -7.74 1.16 -19.94
CA ALA A 485 -7.69 0.16 -21.00
C ALA A 485 -6.84 0.51 -22.24
N VAL A 486 -5.76 1.28 -22.07
CA VAL A 486 -4.85 1.66 -23.15
C VAL A 486 -3.86 0.52 -23.44
N ASN A 487 -3.77 0.09 -24.70
CA ASN A 487 -2.77 -0.90 -25.12
C ASN A 487 -1.39 -0.26 -25.29
N LEU A 488 -0.62 -0.18 -24.21
CA LEU A 488 0.70 0.49 -24.19
C LEU A 488 1.86 -0.48 -24.38
N CYS A 489 1.69 -1.75 -23.99
CA CYS A 489 2.69 -2.81 -24.19
C CYS A 489 2.75 -3.29 -25.65
N SER A 490 3.12 -2.39 -26.57
CA SER A 490 3.19 -2.64 -28.00
C SER A 490 4.57 -2.36 -28.57
N SER A 491 4.83 -2.80 -29.80
CA SER A 491 6.10 -2.50 -30.48
C SER A 491 6.25 -1.02 -30.86
N GLN A 492 5.16 -0.26 -30.86
CA GLN A 492 5.13 1.16 -31.19
C GLN A 492 5.27 2.01 -29.93
N GLN A 493 5.97 3.13 -30.06
CA GLN A 493 5.99 4.15 -29.00
C GLN A 493 4.62 4.83 -28.91
N SER A 494 4.17 5.05 -27.69
CA SER A 494 2.93 5.75 -27.37
C SER A 494 3.25 7.13 -26.81
N ARG A 495 2.58 8.16 -27.33
CA ARG A 495 2.75 9.53 -26.85
C ARG A 495 1.70 9.84 -25.77
N LEU A 496 2.14 10.42 -24.67
CA LEU A 496 1.30 10.88 -23.57
C LEU A 496 1.64 12.33 -23.27
N ASP A 497 0.67 13.22 -23.37
CA ASP A 497 0.81 14.62 -23.01
C ASP A 497 0.02 14.89 -21.72
N PHE A 498 0.62 15.70 -20.86
CA PHE A 498 0.10 15.99 -19.55
C PHE A 498 0.36 17.44 -19.19
N LYS A 499 -0.66 18.12 -18.66
CA LYS A 499 -0.55 19.51 -18.23
C LYS A 499 -1.27 19.70 -16.91
N VAL A 500 -0.55 20.25 -15.93
CA VAL A 500 -1.13 20.60 -14.63
C VAL A 500 -0.69 21.97 -14.17
N ASN A 501 -1.62 22.65 -13.52
CA ASN A 501 -1.42 23.89 -12.79
C ASN A 501 -2.33 23.89 -11.55
N ARG A 502 -2.33 24.99 -10.80
CA ARG A 502 -3.15 25.14 -9.59
C ARG A 502 -4.66 24.93 -9.75
N ASN A 503 -5.20 25.05 -10.95
CA ASN A 503 -6.65 25.05 -11.22
C ASN A 503 -7.11 23.90 -12.13
N ASN A 504 -6.20 23.27 -12.87
CA ASN A 504 -6.56 22.38 -13.97
C ASN A 504 -5.55 21.24 -14.14
N LEU A 505 -6.06 20.11 -14.62
CA LEU A 505 -5.34 18.90 -14.95
C LEU A 505 -5.86 18.41 -16.29
N GLU A 506 -4.98 18.30 -17.27
CA GLU A 506 -5.28 17.78 -18.59
C GLU A 506 -4.33 16.61 -18.86
N VAL A 507 -4.90 15.45 -19.18
CA VAL A 507 -4.16 14.27 -19.62
C VAL A 507 -4.65 13.93 -21.02
N TRP A 508 -3.76 13.62 -21.95
CA TRP A 508 -4.13 13.32 -23.32
C TRP A 508 -3.22 12.27 -23.94
N THR A 509 -3.80 11.32 -24.66
CA THR A 509 -3.09 10.33 -25.47
C THR A 509 -3.81 10.17 -26.82
N PRO A 510 -3.09 9.91 -27.93
CA PRO A 510 -3.72 9.59 -29.21
C PRO A 510 -4.53 8.28 -29.21
N LEU A 511 -4.27 7.37 -28.26
CA LEU A 511 -4.81 6.02 -28.27
C LEU A 511 -6.23 5.91 -27.70
N GLU A 512 -6.62 6.79 -26.77
CA GLU A 512 -7.94 6.73 -26.12
C GLU A 512 -8.32 8.07 -25.46
N THR A 513 -9.62 8.37 -25.36
CA THR A 513 -10.12 9.70 -24.93
C THR A 513 -10.99 9.69 -23.69
N TYR A 514 -11.26 8.52 -23.09
CA TYR A 514 -12.10 8.46 -21.89
C TYR A 514 -11.27 8.68 -20.63
N ILE A 515 -11.42 9.86 -20.03
CA ILE A 515 -10.71 10.28 -18.83
C ILE A 515 -11.70 10.38 -17.67
N ILE A 516 -11.42 9.68 -16.58
CA ILE A 516 -12.22 9.71 -15.37
C ILE A 516 -11.50 10.59 -14.34
N TYR A 517 -12.16 11.66 -13.90
CA TYR A 517 -11.67 12.52 -12.82
C TYR A 517 -12.36 12.18 -11.50
N SER A 518 -11.62 12.22 -10.40
CA SER A 518 -12.18 12.03 -9.05
C SER A 518 -13.12 13.18 -8.66
N PRO A 519 -14.22 12.92 -7.91
CA PRO A 519 -15.08 13.98 -7.36
C PRO A 519 -14.31 15.00 -6.50
N ASP A 520 -13.26 14.53 -5.81
CA ASP A 520 -12.44 15.34 -4.90
C ASP A 520 -11.28 16.05 -5.61
N PHE A 521 -11.27 16.05 -6.94
CA PHE A 521 -10.19 16.60 -7.76
C PHE A 521 -9.74 18.02 -7.34
N LYS A 522 -10.69 18.92 -7.04
CA LYS A 522 -10.38 20.30 -6.67
C LYS A 522 -9.69 20.43 -5.31
N SER A 523 -10.06 19.61 -4.32
CA SER A 523 -9.42 19.65 -3.00
C SER A 523 -8.00 19.09 -3.08
N GLN A 524 -7.78 18.07 -3.91
CA GLN A 524 -6.47 17.48 -4.14
C GLN A 524 -5.50 18.46 -4.84
N LEU A 525 -5.97 19.23 -5.83
CA LEU A 525 -5.13 20.27 -6.46
C LEU A 525 -4.62 21.32 -5.46
N ALA A 526 -5.36 21.63 -4.40
CA ALA A 526 -4.90 22.56 -3.37
C ALA A 526 -3.73 21.99 -2.54
N ILE A 527 -3.66 20.67 -2.36
CA ILE A 527 -2.53 19.99 -1.72
C ILE A 527 -1.29 20.11 -2.60
N LEU A 528 -1.44 19.83 -3.90
CA LEU A 528 -0.37 20.00 -4.88
C LEU A 528 0.10 21.45 -4.94
N ASP A 529 -0.80 22.44 -5.01
CA ASP A 529 -0.44 23.86 -5.01
C ASP A 529 0.38 24.26 -3.78
N LYS A 530 0.02 23.74 -2.60
CA LYS A 530 0.80 23.98 -1.36
C LYS A 530 2.20 23.38 -1.46
N ALA A 531 2.34 22.19 -2.03
CA ALA A 531 3.64 21.54 -2.21
C ALA A 531 4.52 22.27 -3.23
N MET A 532 3.93 22.76 -4.33
CA MET A 532 4.63 23.49 -5.39
C MET A 532 5.18 24.86 -4.94
N LYS A 533 4.67 25.42 -3.84
CA LYS A 533 5.26 26.61 -3.17
C LYS A 533 6.55 26.29 -2.40
N GLY A 534 6.81 25.01 -2.12
CA GLY A 534 8.03 24.54 -1.48
C GLY A 534 9.07 24.07 -2.49
N THR A 535 10.06 23.31 -2.00
CA THR A 535 11.03 22.65 -2.87
C THR A 535 10.48 21.29 -3.31
N VAL A 536 10.41 21.09 -4.62
CA VAL A 536 10.02 19.82 -5.24
C VAL A 536 11.15 19.31 -6.11
N ALA A 537 11.46 18.02 -5.99
CA ALA A 537 12.40 17.34 -6.86
C ALA A 537 11.63 16.47 -7.88
N THR A 538 12.11 16.46 -9.11
CA THR A 538 11.50 15.69 -10.20
C THR A 538 12.21 14.35 -10.32
N TYR A 539 11.46 13.27 -10.20
CA TYR A 539 11.94 11.91 -10.39
C TYR A 539 11.33 11.30 -11.65
N VAL A 540 12.16 10.58 -12.40
CA VAL A 540 11.77 9.89 -13.62
C VAL A 540 12.16 8.41 -13.51
N GLY A 541 11.24 7.53 -13.92
CA GLY A 541 11.41 6.07 -13.89
C GLY A 541 11.08 5.40 -12.54
N GLY A 542 10.61 6.16 -11.55
CA GLY A 542 10.27 5.66 -10.23
C GLY A 542 10.13 6.76 -9.18
N ILE A 543 10.10 6.35 -7.91
CA ILE A 543 10.17 7.23 -6.74
C ILE A 543 11.39 6.86 -5.87
N PRO A 544 11.95 7.81 -5.09
CA PRO A 544 13.06 7.54 -4.18
C PRO A 544 12.59 6.74 -2.94
N ASP A 545 13.40 6.72 -1.89
CA ASP A 545 12.99 6.10 -0.63
C ASP A 545 12.03 6.97 0.17
N VAL A 546 10.73 6.80 -0.13
CA VAL A 546 9.58 7.41 0.56
C VAL A 546 8.69 6.30 1.13
N PRO A 547 7.82 6.61 2.10
CA PRO A 547 6.82 5.66 2.60
C PRO A 547 6.04 5.02 1.45
N PHE A 548 5.79 3.72 1.54
CA PHE A 548 5.15 2.94 0.47
C PHE A 548 3.70 3.37 0.20
N ASN A 549 3.07 4.04 1.16
CA ASN A 549 1.73 4.63 1.03
C ASN A 549 1.76 6.10 0.56
N ALA A 550 2.93 6.66 0.20
CA ALA A 550 3.01 8.04 -0.26
C ALA A 550 2.37 8.26 -1.64
N THR A 551 2.23 7.19 -2.41
CA THR A 551 1.54 7.15 -3.72
C THR A 551 0.99 5.74 -3.98
N PRO A 552 -0.06 5.56 -4.81
CA PRO A 552 -0.63 4.25 -5.07
C PRO A 552 0.33 3.25 -5.75
N VAL A 553 1.34 3.76 -6.47
CA VAL A 553 2.29 2.92 -7.21
C VAL A 553 3.72 3.28 -6.79
N ASN A 554 4.45 2.28 -6.32
CA ASN A 554 5.84 2.42 -5.88
C ASN A 554 6.82 1.56 -6.69
N ALA A 555 6.35 0.94 -7.78
CA ALA A 555 7.17 0.16 -8.69
C ALA A 555 7.98 1.05 -9.64
N PHE A 556 9.22 0.62 -9.93
CA PHE A 556 10.03 1.27 -10.95
C PHE A 556 9.47 1.00 -12.34
N TYR A 557 9.54 2.02 -13.20
CA TYR A 557 9.19 1.87 -14.61
C TYR A 557 10.21 0.99 -15.33
N ASN A 558 9.72 0.06 -16.15
CA ASN A 558 10.54 -0.76 -17.03
C ASN A 558 10.11 -0.55 -18.48
N GLY A 559 11.03 -0.09 -19.32
CA GLY A 559 10.76 0.21 -20.73
C GLY A 559 11.62 1.34 -21.29
N CYS A 560 11.32 1.73 -22.53
CA CYS A 560 11.91 2.92 -23.15
C CYS A 560 11.05 4.14 -22.84
N MET A 561 11.65 5.26 -22.44
CA MET A 561 10.90 6.49 -22.23
C MET A 561 11.76 7.72 -22.54
N GLU A 562 11.22 8.62 -23.36
CA GLU A 562 11.75 9.96 -23.60
C GLU A 562 10.82 10.99 -22.94
N VAL A 563 11.39 12.02 -22.31
CA VAL A 563 10.66 12.95 -21.43
C VAL A 563 10.96 14.38 -21.82
N LYS A 564 9.93 15.13 -22.17
CA LYS A 564 10.00 16.58 -22.34
C LYS A 564 9.23 17.26 -21.23
N ILE A 565 9.85 18.24 -20.57
CA ILE A 565 9.22 19.07 -19.55
C ILE A 565 9.31 20.54 -19.99
N ASN A 566 8.18 21.22 -20.02
CA ASN A 566 8.04 22.62 -20.44
C ASN A 566 8.69 22.90 -21.82
N GLY A 567 8.61 21.92 -22.72
CA GLY A 567 9.15 22.00 -24.09
C GLY A 567 10.65 21.64 -24.22
N VAL A 568 11.33 21.36 -23.12
CA VAL A 568 12.75 20.96 -23.08
C VAL A 568 12.85 19.45 -22.90
N GLU A 569 13.60 18.77 -23.78
CA GLU A 569 13.93 17.35 -23.61
C GLU A 569 14.87 17.19 -22.40
N LEU A 570 14.56 16.24 -21.52
CA LEU A 570 15.43 15.92 -20.40
C LEU A 570 16.60 15.06 -20.88
N ASP A 571 17.80 15.58 -20.69
CA ASP A 571 19.02 14.80 -20.84
C ASP A 571 19.36 14.12 -19.50
N LEU A 572 19.34 12.78 -19.50
CA LEU A 572 19.65 11.98 -18.32
C LEU A 572 21.11 12.10 -17.86
N ASP A 573 22.01 12.56 -18.72
CA ASP A 573 23.39 12.84 -18.36
C ASP A 573 23.55 14.20 -17.66
N GLU A 574 22.52 15.06 -17.67
CA GLU A 574 22.44 16.31 -16.89
C GLU A 574 21.65 16.13 -15.57
N ALA A 575 21.20 14.91 -15.26
CA ALA A 575 20.53 14.62 -14.00
C ALA A 575 21.43 14.93 -12.78
N ILE A 576 20.82 15.26 -11.65
CA ILE A 576 21.54 15.40 -10.37
C ILE A 576 22.08 14.03 -9.93
N SER A 577 21.25 13.00 -10.11
CA SER A 577 21.61 11.61 -9.88
C SER A 577 20.85 10.72 -10.84
N LYS A 578 21.49 9.65 -11.32
CA LYS A 578 20.90 8.63 -12.17
C LYS A 578 21.38 7.26 -11.70
N HIS A 579 20.47 6.30 -11.56
CA HIS A 579 20.85 4.91 -11.29
C HIS A 579 21.72 4.35 -12.42
N ASN A 580 22.82 3.64 -12.11
CA ASN A 580 23.82 3.23 -13.10
C ASN A 580 23.27 2.30 -14.21
N ASP A 581 22.19 1.56 -13.92
CA ASP A 581 21.58 0.68 -14.93
C ASP A 581 20.70 1.42 -15.96
N ILE A 582 20.32 2.68 -15.68
CA ILE A 582 19.54 3.51 -16.60
C ILE A 582 20.46 4.00 -17.73
N ARG A 583 20.04 3.75 -18.97
CA ARG A 583 20.77 4.21 -20.16
C ARG A 583 20.17 5.50 -20.68
N ALA A 584 21.01 6.50 -20.92
CA ALA A 584 20.56 7.86 -21.22
C ALA A 584 19.97 7.99 -22.63
N HIS A 585 20.60 7.36 -23.63
CA HIS A 585 20.35 7.64 -25.05
C HIS A 585 20.14 6.37 -25.89
N SER A 586 20.29 5.18 -25.31
CA SER A 586 20.11 3.89 -25.99
C SER A 586 19.06 3.00 -25.33
N CYS A 587 18.04 2.62 -26.11
CA CYS A 587 17.06 1.63 -25.69
C CYS A 587 17.24 0.29 -26.40
N PRO A 588 17.19 -0.87 -25.70
CA PRO A 588 17.23 -2.17 -26.36
C PRO A 588 16.05 -2.35 -27.33
N SER A 589 16.33 -2.99 -28.46
CA SER A 589 15.30 -3.39 -29.42
C SER A 589 14.39 -4.48 -28.84
N ILE A 590 13.21 -4.66 -29.43
CA ILE A 590 12.27 -5.72 -29.06
C ILE A 590 12.76 -7.06 -29.62
N TRP A 591 12.47 -8.17 -28.95
CA TRP A 591 12.66 -9.50 -29.55
C TRP A 591 11.83 -9.63 -30.83
N LYS A 592 12.49 -9.92 -31.95
CA LYS A 592 11.79 -10.38 -33.15
C LYS A 592 11.38 -11.82 -32.91
N THR A 593 10.13 -12.03 -32.49
CA THR A 593 9.49 -13.36 -32.45
C THR A 593 9.33 -13.94 -33.85
#